data_AF-A0A3D9VDK6-F1
#
_entry.id   AF-A0A3D9VDK6-F1
#
_cell.length_a   1.000
_cell.length_b   1.000
_cell.length_c   1.000
_cell.angle_alpha   90.00
_cell.angle_beta   90.00
_cell.angle_gamma   90.00
#
_symmetry.space_group_name_H-M   'P 1'
#
loop_
_entity.id
_entity.type
_entity.pdbx_description
1 polymer ?
#
loop_
_entity_poly.entity_id
_entity_poly.type
_entity_poly.pdbx_seq_one_letter_code
_entity_poly.pdbx_strand_id
1 'polypeptide(L)'
;MKIFFSFLFAIAMIATFILLITSLVFRLKKKPTTKKYFKLTGIAFVLSIISLIVVNMNMTPQEKQEILAKQKAEEKLKAEEKQKNKEQKEADEKLKAEEKQKAKEQKEAEDKLKAEEKQKNKEQKEADEKLKAEEKQKAKEQKEAEDKLKAEEKQKDKEQKEAEEKLKAEEKQKAKEQKEAEDKLKAEEKKLAEEQKKAEEKQKEFTSYAQNIRGGNFIKDMKLNNKEAEITFHDSFASYKSAKADGNVTEELYKQYFSTGDAIEKMFVSEPARLLRQFPDLNAVKMTLPFEGKIYNINLDRKSLNSHLGFKIEDLKVEDKSWVKKFNDPYVYNKAKRKEFFTKFVVVQ
;
A
#
# COMPACT_ATOMS: atom_id res chain seq x y z
N MET A 1 19.43 9.04 8.43
CA MET A 1 19.43 8.95 9.90
C MET A 1 18.05 8.76 10.52
N LYS A 2 17.05 9.63 10.27
CA LYS A 2 15.70 9.53 10.89
C LYS A 2 15.00 8.17 10.66
N ILE A 3 15.07 7.60 9.46
CA ILE A 3 14.48 6.29 9.12
C ILE A 3 15.15 5.14 9.88
N PHE A 4 16.47 5.18 10.03
CA PHE A 4 17.22 4.20 10.82
C PHE A 4 16.82 4.25 12.30
N PHE A 5 16.71 5.46 12.88
CA PHE A 5 16.24 5.63 14.26
C PHE A 5 14.78 5.22 14.46
N SER A 6 13.91 5.47 13.47
CA SER A 6 12.50 5.02 13.51
C SER A 6 12.40 3.49 13.45
N PHE A 7 13.24 2.83 12.65
CA PHE A 7 13.29 1.37 12.58
C PHE A 7 13.86 0.77 13.86
N LEU A 8 14.92 1.36 14.42
CA LEU A 8 15.49 0.97 15.70
C LEU A 8 14.47 1.11 16.84
N PHE A 9 13.66 2.18 16.83
CA PHE A 9 12.59 2.42 17.79
C PHE A 9 11.46 1.40 17.65
N ALA A 10 11.07 1.04 16.44
CA ALA A 10 10.07 0.00 16.20
C ALA A 10 10.54 -1.38 16.71
N ILE A 11 11.81 -1.73 16.47
CA ILE A 11 12.41 -2.97 17.01
C ILE A 11 12.43 -2.94 18.54
N ALA A 12 12.79 -1.80 19.14
CA ALA A 12 12.80 -1.64 20.60
C ALA A 12 11.40 -1.81 21.19
N MET A 13 10.37 -1.23 20.56
CA MET A 13 8.97 -1.40 20.97
C MET A 13 8.52 -2.87 20.91
N ILE A 14 8.83 -3.57 19.81
CA ILE A 14 8.51 -5.00 19.65
C ILE A 14 9.24 -5.84 20.72
N ALA A 15 10.53 -5.57 20.96
CA ALA A 15 11.29 -6.25 22.00
C ALA A 15 10.70 -6.01 23.40
N THR A 16 10.29 -4.77 23.73
CA THR A 16 9.62 -4.48 25.01
C THR A 16 8.27 -5.18 25.15
N PHE A 17 7.51 -5.31 24.06
CA PHE A 17 6.23 -6.02 24.07
C PHE A 17 6.41 -7.53 24.28
N ILE A 18 7.39 -8.14 23.61
CA ILE A 18 7.76 -9.55 23.82
C ILE A 18 8.22 -9.79 25.27
N LEU A 19 9.01 -8.87 25.83
CA LEU A 19 9.46 -8.93 27.24
C LEU A 19 8.30 -8.77 28.24
N LEU A 20 7.30 -7.93 27.94
CA LEU A 20 6.09 -7.81 28.75
C LEU A 20 5.23 -9.08 28.71
N ILE A 21 5.03 -9.67 27.53
CA ILE A 21 4.27 -10.93 27.38
C ILE A 21 4.98 -12.07 28.11
N THR A 22 6.30 -12.22 27.91
CA THR A 22 7.08 -13.25 28.60
C THR A 22 7.08 -13.05 30.12
N SER A 23 7.17 -11.80 30.61
CA SER A 23 7.03 -11.49 32.04
C SER A 23 5.64 -11.88 32.60
N LEU A 24 4.58 -11.63 31.83
CA LEU A 24 3.21 -11.98 32.20
C LEU A 24 3.01 -13.51 32.26
N VAL A 25 3.53 -14.23 31.26
CA VAL A 25 3.50 -15.71 31.22
C VAL A 25 4.32 -16.32 32.36
N PHE A 26 5.50 -15.77 32.68
CA PHE A 26 6.32 -16.23 33.81
C PHE A 26 5.64 -15.97 35.17
N ARG A 27 4.89 -14.87 35.30
CA ARG A 27 4.08 -14.56 36.49
C ARG A 27 2.92 -15.55 36.66
N LEU A 28 2.25 -15.94 35.58
CA LEU A 28 1.20 -16.97 35.61
C LEU A 28 1.76 -18.38 35.95
N LYS A 29 3.00 -18.68 35.56
CA LYS A 29 3.69 -19.95 35.87
C LYS A 29 4.40 -19.98 37.24
N LYS A 30 4.18 -19.00 38.13
CA LYS A 30 4.75 -18.89 39.51
C LYS A 30 6.25 -19.27 39.63
N LYS A 31 7.09 -18.90 38.65
CA LYS A 31 8.53 -19.19 38.72
C LYS A 31 9.27 -18.19 39.65
N PRO A 32 10.32 -18.62 40.39
CA PRO A 32 11.00 -17.77 41.38
C PRO A 32 11.87 -16.65 40.77
N THR A 33 12.21 -16.73 39.48
CA THR A 33 13.09 -15.75 38.79
C THR A 33 12.37 -14.49 38.31
N THR A 34 11.04 -14.45 38.38
CA THR A 34 10.17 -13.40 37.81
C THR A 34 10.38 -12.00 38.41
N LYS A 35 10.80 -11.93 39.69
CA LYS A 35 11.03 -10.65 40.38
C LYS A 35 12.22 -9.86 39.81
N LYS A 36 13.22 -10.53 39.23
CA LYS A 36 14.40 -9.87 38.64
C LYS A 36 14.08 -9.24 37.28
N TYR A 37 13.38 -9.98 36.42
CA TYR A 37 12.97 -9.49 35.09
C TYR A 37 11.96 -8.34 35.17
N PHE A 38 11.04 -8.37 36.12
CA PHE A 38 10.06 -7.28 36.29
C PHE A 38 10.72 -5.93 36.64
N LYS A 39 11.82 -5.93 37.40
CA LYS A 39 12.58 -4.71 37.71
C LYS A 39 13.32 -4.17 36.48
N LEU A 40 13.92 -5.04 35.68
CA LEU A 40 14.60 -4.68 34.44
C LEU A 40 13.60 -4.11 33.40
N THR A 41 12.43 -4.72 33.26
CA THR A 41 11.37 -4.21 32.36
C THR A 41 10.85 -2.85 32.80
N GLY A 42 10.72 -2.61 34.12
CA GLY A 42 10.33 -1.30 34.65
C GLY A 42 11.34 -0.19 34.34
N ILE A 43 12.64 -0.47 34.47
CA ILE A 43 13.70 0.50 34.14
C ILE A 43 13.71 0.83 32.64
N ALA A 44 13.56 -0.18 31.78
CA ALA A 44 13.48 0.01 30.33
C ALA A 44 12.24 0.84 29.91
N PHE A 45 11.12 0.65 30.60
CA PHE A 45 9.89 1.42 30.36
C PHE A 45 10.05 2.90 30.75
N VAL A 46 10.69 3.18 31.89
CA VAL A 46 10.97 4.56 32.34
C VAL A 46 11.93 5.27 31.38
N LEU A 47 12.97 4.60 30.88
CA LEU A 47 13.90 5.15 29.89
C LEU A 47 13.23 5.41 28.53
N SER A 48 12.27 4.58 28.13
CA SER A 48 11.48 4.79 26.91
C SER A 48 10.62 6.05 26.99
N ILE A 49 9.98 6.29 28.14
CA ILE A 49 9.16 7.49 28.37
C ILE A 49 10.03 8.76 28.39
N ILE A 50 11.22 8.72 29.02
CA ILE A 50 12.15 9.86 29.04
C ILE A 50 12.65 10.18 27.62
N SER A 51 12.92 9.17 26.80
CA SER A 51 13.32 9.34 25.39
C SER A 51 12.21 9.99 24.54
N LEU A 52 10.94 9.63 24.79
CA LEU A 52 9.77 10.22 24.13
C LEU A 52 9.58 11.70 24.46
N ILE A 53 9.88 12.11 25.69
CA ILE A 53 9.77 13.51 26.13
C ILE A 53 10.85 14.39 25.46
N VAL A 54 12.08 13.87 25.30
CA VAL A 54 13.19 14.58 24.63
C VAL A 54 12.92 14.78 23.14
N VAL A 55 12.28 13.81 22.47
CA VAL A 55 11.89 13.93 21.04
C VAL A 55 10.78 14.98 20.84
N ASN A 56 9.86 15.13 21.80
CA ASN A 56 8.74 16.07 21.70
C ASN A 56 9.11 17.55 21.93
N MET A 57 10.27 17.84 22.54
CA MET A 57 10.75 19.22 22.73
C MET A 57 11.43 19.82 21.48
N ASN A 58 11.71 19.01 20.45
CA ASN A 58 12.47 19.42 19.26
C ASN A 58 11.65 19.42 17.96
N MET A 59 10.32 19.29 18.04
CA MET A 59 9.42 19.28 16.87
C MET A 59 9.05 20.69 16.43
N THR A 60 9.41 21.04 15.20
CA THR A 60 9.04 22.30 14.54
C THR A 60 7.51 22.46 14.40
N PRO A 61 6.96 23.69 14.43
CA PRO A 61 5.51 23.93 14.34
C PRO A 61 4.83 23.32 13.11
N GLN A 62 5.57 23.17 12.00
CA GLN A 62 5.08 22.55 10.77
C GLN A 62 4.86 21.02 10.91
N GLU A 63 5.75 20.30 11.59
CA GLU A 63 5.60 18.85 11.82
C GLU A 63 4.38 18.55 12.72
N LYS A 64 4.07 19.43 13.67
CA LYS A 64 2.86 19.32 14.52
C LYS A 64 1.57 19.51 13.72
N GLN A 65 1.55 20.42 12.75
CA GLN A 65 0.39 20.61 11.87
C GLN A 65 0.19 19.42 10.93
N GLU A 66 1.28 18.82 10.42
CA GLU A 66 1.20 17.67 9.53
C GLU A 66 0.69 16.41 10.26
N ILE A 67 1.09 16.20 11.51
CA ILE A 67 0.59 15.10 12.35
C ILE A 67 -0.90 15.28 12.67
N LEU A 68 -1.32 16.51 13.01
CA LEU A 68 -2.74 16.83 13.25
C LEU A 68 -3.59 16.65 11.99
N ALA A 69 -3.08 17.05 10.82
CA ALA A 69 -3.76 16.85 9.55
C ALA A 69 -3.90 15.36 9.21
N LYS A 70 -2.87 14.56 9.49
CA LYS A 70 -2.87 13.12 9.25
C LYS A 70 -3.81 12.37 10.20
N GLN A 71 -3.88 12.76 11.47
CA GLN A 71 -4.84 12.21 12.43
C GLN A 71 -6.29 12.54 12.04
N LYS A 72 -6.54 13.77 11.57
CA LYS A 72 -7.88 14.17 11.11
C LYS A 72 -8.32 13.43 9.84
N ALA A 73 -7.39 13.12 8.94
CA ALA A 73 -7.67 12.31 7.76
C ALA A 73 -7.97 10.85 8.12
N GLU A 74 -7.24 10.28 9.08
CA GLU A 74 -7.45 8.90 9.54
C GLU A 74 -8.76 8.73 10.32
N GLU A 75 -9.14 9.74 11.12
CA GLU A 75 -10.43 9.78 11.81
C GLU A 75 -11.60 9.87 10.82
N LYS A 76 -11.44 10.64 9.73
CA LYS A 76 -12.44 10.75 8.67
C LYS A 76 -12.63 9.42 7.92
N LEU A 77 -11.55 8.70 7.63
CA LEU A 77 -11.61 7.36 7.02
C LEU A 77 -12.27 6.34 7.94
N LYS A 78 -11.96 6.36 9.25
CA LYS A 78 -12.61 5.48 10.24
C LYS A 78 -14.11 5.80 10.41
N ALA A 79 -14.51 7.06 10.29
CA ALA A 79 -15.93 7.44 10.31
C ALA A 79 -16.67 6.93 9.06
N GLU A 80 -16.05 7.04 7.88
CA GLU A 80 -16.62 6.59 6.60
C GLU A 80 -16.73 5.05 6.53
N GLU A 81 -15.74 4.33 7.06
CA GLU A 81 -15.76 2.87 7.19
C GLU A 81 -16.86 2.41 8.16
N LYS A 82 -17.06 3.15 9.27
CA LYS A 82 -18.13 2.87 10.24
C LYS A 82 -19.52 3.14 9.67
N GLN A 83 -19.64 4.09 8.73
CA GLN A 83 -20.89 4.40 8.05
C GLN A 83 -21.23 3.33 7.00
N LYS A 84 -20.26 2.86 6.21
CA LYS A 84 -20.41 1.70 5.30
C LYS A 84 -20.78 0.40 6.03
N ASN A 85 -20.16 0.13 7.17
CA ASN A 85 -20.50 -1.07 7.98
C ASN A 85 -21.90 -0.99 8.60
N LYS A 86 -22.45 0.22 8.79
CA LYS A 86 -23.81 0.42 9.31
C LYS A 86 -24.85 0.24 8.20
N GLU A 87 -24.59 0.74 7.00
CA GLU A 87 -25.44 0.52 5.82
C GLU A 87 -25.47 -0.96 5.40
N GLN A 88 -24.34 -1.67 5.50
CA GLN A 88 -24.29 -3.10 5.21
C GLN A 88 -25.08 -3.94 6.24
N LYS A 89 -25.09 -3.53 7.52
CA LYS A 89 -25.90 -4.19 8.55
C LYS A 89 -27.39 -3.92 8.42
N GLU A 90 -27.79 -2.71 8.04
CA GLU A 90 -29.20 -2.39 7.79
C GLU A 90 -29.75 -3.11 6.54
N ALA A 91 -28.92 -3.34 5.51
CA ALA A 91 -29.29 -4.14 4.35
C ALA A 91 -29.47 -5.64 4.68
N ASP A 92 -28.58 -6.22 5.49
CA ASP A 92 -28.69 -7.62 5.94
C ASP A 92 -29.86 -7.85 6.92
N GLU A 93 -30.21 -6.85 7.73
CA GLU A 93 -31.36 -6.93 8.64
C GLU A 93 -32.69 -6.85 7.89
N LYS A 94 -32.74 -6.11 6.78
CA LYS A 94 -33.92 -6.02 5.90
C LYS A 94 -34.19 -7.32 5.13
N LEU A 95 -33.13 -8.02 4.69
CA LEU A 95 -33.26 -9.32 4.02
C LEU A 95 -33.73 -10.44 4.98
N LYS A 96 -33.29 -10.42 6.25
CA LYS A 96 -33.77 -11.38 7.26
C LYS A 96 -35.21 -11.12 7.73
N ALA A 97 -35.70 -9.90 7.62
CA ALA A 97 -37.09 -9.57 7.91
C ALA A 97 -38.06 -10.08 6.81
N GLU A 98 -37.64 -10.00 5.55
CA GLU A 98 -38.42 -10.50 4.40
C GLU A 98 -38.52 -12.04 4.38
N GLU A 99 -37.46 -12.75 4.81
CA GLU A 99 -37.46 -14.21 4.92
C GLU A 99 -38.38 -14.72 6.05
N LYS A 100 -38.52 -13.95 7.14
CA LYS A 100 -39.45 -14.27 8.24
C LYS A 100 -40.92 -13.98 7.93
N GLN A 101 -41.22 -13.11 6.97
CA GLN A 101 -42.60 -12.84 6.55
C GLN A 101 -43.15 -13.93 5.62
N LYS A 102 -42.31 -14.51 4.74
CA LYS A 102 -42.71 -15.66 3.89
C LYS A 102 -42.90 -16.97 4.68
N ALA A 103 -42.22 -17.15 5.81
CA ALA A 103 -42.41 -18.30 6.69
C ALA A 103 -43.69 -18.23 7.57
N LYS A 104 -44.33 -17.05 7.67
CA LYS A 104 -45.58 -16.87 8.42
C LYS A 104 -46.83 -17.08 7.57
N GLU A 105 -46.79 -16.77 6.27
CA GLU A 105 -47.92 -16.99 5.36
C GLU A 105 -48.15 -18.46 4.98
N GLN A 106 -47.17 -19.35 5.14
CA GLN A 106 -47.37 -20.79 4.95
C GLN A 106 -47.88 -21.53 6.19
N LYS A 107 -48.13 -20.83 7.32
CA LYS A 107 -48.64 -21.45 8.56
C LYS A 107 -50.04 -21.01 8.98
N GLU A 108 -50.70 -20.17 8.19
CA GLU A 108 -52.07 -19.68 8.49
C GLU A 108 -53.17 -20.30 7.62
N ALA A 109 -52.82 -21.25 6.73
CA ALA A 109 -53.78 -22.01 5.93
C ALA A 109 -54.08 -23.42 6.49
N GLU A 110 -53.45 -23.84 7.59
CA GLU A 110 -53.61 -25.19 8.16
C GLU A 110 -54.39 -25.24 9.49
N ASP A 111 -55.02 -24.13 9.91
CA ASP A 111 -55.74 -24.04 11.20
C ASP A 111 -57.17 -23.49 11.06
N LYS A 112 -57.93 -23.98 10.07
CA LYS A 112 -59.37 -23.65 9.95
C LYS A 112 -60.32 -24.80 9.65
N LEU A 113 -59.97 -26.04 9.96
CA LEU A 113 -60.91 -27.18 9.88
C LEU A 113 -60.74 -28.22 11.01
N LYS A 114 -60.64 -27.78 12.27
CA LYS A 114 -60.91 -28.65 13.43
C LYS A 114 -61.55 -27.87 14.58
N ALA A 115 -62.76 -27.38 14.38
CA ALA A 115 -63.57 -26.85 15.46
C ALA A 115 -65.04 -27.12 15.19
N GLU A 116 -65.49 -28.36 15.43
CA GLU A 116 -66.82 -28.66 15.96
C GLU A 116 -66.97 -30.16 16.19
N GLU A 117 -66.41 -30.65 17.30
CA GLU A 117 -66.95 -31.88 17.88
C GLU A 117 -66.64 -31.92 19.37
N LYS A 118 -67.62 -31.51 20.18
CA LYS A 118 -68.06 -32.20 21.40
C LYS A 118 -68.99 -31.33 22.24
N GLN A 119 -70.29 -31.65 22.24
CA GLN A 119 -70.99 -31.85 23.52
C GLN A 119 -72.20 -32.80 23.40
N LYS A 120 -71.90 -34.07 23.70
CA LYS A 120 -72.61 -35.05 24.54
C LYS A 120 -74.13 -35.29 24.40
N ASN A 121 -74.40 -36.57 24.10
CA ASN A 121 -75.28 -37.52 24.79
C ASN A 121 -76.75 -37.14 25.06
N LYS A 122 -77.68 -37.90 24.46
CA LYS A 122 -78.31 -39.03 25.15
C LYS A 122 -79.16 -39.90 24.21
N GLU A 123 -79.20 -41.18 24.55
CA GLU A 123 -80.34 -42.10 24.34
C GLU A 123 -80.59 -42.65 22.92
N GLN A 124 -79.72 -43.60 22.55
CA GLN A 124 -80.03 -45.04 22.56
C GLN A 124 -81.30 -45.55 21.83
N LYS A 125 -81.02 -46.49 20.90
CA LYS A 125 -81.84 -47.57 20.32
C LYS A 125 -82.76 -47.22 19.15
N GLU A 126 -82.29 -47.57 17.95
CA GLU A 126 -82.82 -48.63 17.06
C GLU A 126 -81.94 -48.59 15.79
N ALA A 127 -80.82 -49.30 15.75
CA ALA A 127 -80.67 -50.70 15.37
C ALA A 127 -81.11 -51.00 13.93
N ASP A 128 -80.10 -51.33 13.12
CA ASP A 128 -80.17 -52.32 12.03
C ASP A 128 -81.13 -52.05 10.87
N GLU A 129 -80.67 -51.30 9.86
CA GLU A 129 -80.87 -51.73 8.46
C GLU A 129 -80.11 -50.96 7.35
N LYS A 130 -79.11 -50.12 7.65
CA LYS A 130 -78.40 -49.35 6.60
C LYS A 130 -76.91 -49.61 6.44
N LEU A 131 -76.38 -50.63 7.12
CA LEU A 131 -74.94 -50.92 7.25
C LEU A 131 -74.31 -51.77 6.13
N LYS A 132 -74.80 -51.72 4.88
CA LYS A 132 -74.12 -52.45 3.78
C LYS A 132 -73.90 -51.68 2.47
N ALA A 133 -74.39 -50.43 2.34
CA ALA A 133 -74.19 -49.65 1.12
C ALA A 133 -73.09 -48.56 1.24
N GLU A 134 -72.83 -48.01 2.43
CA GLU A 134 -71.89 -46.89 2.61
C GLU A 134 -70.41 -47.31 2.74
N GLU A 135 -70.12 -48.55 3.13
CA GLU A 135 -68.75 -49.02 3.35
C GLU A 135 -67.96 -49.18 2.04
N LYS A 136 -68.67 -49.41 0.92
CA LYS A 136 -68.05 -49.56 -0.41
C LYS A 136 -67.73 -48.24 -1.11
N GLN A 137 -68.32 -47.12 -0.67
CA GLN A 137 -68.12 -45.80 -1.27
C GLN A 137 -66.99 -45.02 -0.55
N LYS A 138 -66.90 -45.11 0.79
CA LYS A 138 -65.80 -44.50 1.58
C LYS A 138 -64.43 -45.14 1.32
N ALA A 139 -64.37 -46.45 1.03
CA ALA A 139 -63.13 -47.13 0.70
C ALA A 139 -62.56 -46.77 -0.69
N LYS A 140 -63.40 -46.25 -1.60
CA LYS A 140 -62.98 -45.84 -2.95
C LYS A 140 -62.46 -44.40 -2.96
N GLU A 141 -63.08 -43.50 -2.20
CA GLU A 141 -62.62 -42.11 -2.00
C GLU A 141 -61.31 -42.01 -1.18
N GLN A 142 -61.10 -42.87 -0.19
CA GLN A 142 -59.83 -42.88 0.56
C GLN A 142 -58.63 -43.33 -0.30
N LYS A 143 -58.85 -44.26 -1.24
CA LYS A 143 -57.77 -44.73 -2.14
C LYS A 143 -57.37 -43.69 -3.19
N GLU A 144 -58.34 -42.93 -3.69
CA GLU A 144 -58.11 -41.89 -4.70
C GLU A 144 -57.45 -40.63 -4.11
N ALA A 145 -57.72 -40.32 -2.83
CA ALA A 145 -57.04 -39.27 -2.09
C ALA A 145 -55.58 -39.63 -1.73
N GLU A 146 -55.31 -40.90 -1.38
CA GLU A 146 -53.96 -41.38 -1.06
C GLU A 146 -53.05 -41.43 -2.30
N ASP A 147 -53.59 -41.82 -3.47
CA ASP A 147 -52.84 -41.80 -4.74
C ASP A 147 -52.55 -40.37 -5.23
N LYS A 148 -53.45 -39.40 -4.97
CA LYS A 148 -53.19 -37.97 -5.25
C LYS A 148 -52.09 -37.39 -4.35
N LEU A 149 -52.11 -37.71 -3.05
CA LEU A 149 -51.09 -37.25 -2.09
C LEU A 149 -49.69 -37.80 -2.44
N LYS A 150 -49.58 -39.08 -2.82
CA LYS A 150 -48.31 -39.67 -3.26
C LYS A 150 -47.77 -39.10 -4.57
N ALA A 151 -48.66 -38.63 -5.46
CA ALA A 151 -48.25 -37.95 -6.69
C ALA A 151 -47.72 -36.52 -6.42
N GLU A 152 -48.37 -35.78 -5.53
CA GLU A 152 -47.97 -34.43 -5.12
C GLU A 152 -46.65 -34.41 -4.32
N GLU A 153 -46.44 -35.41 -3.45
CA GLU A 153 -45.19 -35.60 -2.69
C GLU A 153 -44.00 -35.89 -3.63
N LYS A 154 -44.19 -36.76 -4.62
CA LYS A 154 -43.18 -37.02 -5.67
C LYS A 154 -42.86 -35.78 -6.52
N GLN A 155 -43.82 -34.88 -6.70
CA GLN A 155 -43.64 -33.67 -7.50
C GLN A 155 -42.84 -32.61 -6.72
N LYS A 156 -43.11 -32.44 -5.42
CA LYS A 156 -42.33 -31.57 -4.51
C LYS A 156 -40.89 -32.04 -4.33
N ASP A 157 -40.65 -33.35 -4.21
CA ASP A 157 -39.30 -33.91 -4.12
C ASP A 157 -38.47 -33.67 -5.39
N LYS A 158 -39.13 -33.69 -6.55
CA LYS A 158 -38.47 -33.42 -7.84
C LYS A 158 -38.12 -31.93 -7.99
N GLU A 159 -39.02 -31.05 -7.58
CA GLU A 159 -38.82 -29.59 -7.57
C GLU A 159 -37.72 -29.17 -6.58
N GLN A 160 -37.66 -29.79 -5.40
CA GLN A 160 -36.58 -29.55 -4.44
C GLN A 160 -35.21 -29.99 -4.98
N LYS A 161 -35.12 -31.15 -5.65
CA LYS A 161 -33.87 -31.60 -6.27
C LYS A 161 -33.40 -30.67 -7.39
N GLU A 162 -34.31 -30.19 -8.23
CA GLU A 162 -33.98 -29.27 -9.32
C GLU A 162 -33.52 -27.89 -8.80
N ALA A 163 -34.11 -27.41 -7.71
CA ALA A 163 -33.69 -26.18 -7.02
C ALA A 163 -32.31 -26.33 -6.35
N GLU A 164 -32.04 -27.48 -5.71
CA GLU A 164 -30.74 -27.76 -5.08
C GLU A 164 -29.62 -27.90 -6.14
N GLU A 165 -29.92 -28.47 -7.30
CA GLU A 165 -28.98 -28.60 -8.42
C GLU A 165 -28.65 -27.22 -9.05
N LYS A 166 -29.66 -26.34 -9.19
CA LYS A 166 -29.47 -24.95 -9.60
C LYS A 166 -28.60 -24.15 -8.63
N LEU A 167 -28.83 -24.28 -7.33
CA LEU A 167 -28.03 -23.62 -6.29
C LEU A 167 -26.57 -24.06 -6.33
N LYS A 168 -26.32 -25.38 -6.47
CA LYS A 168 -24.96 -25.92 -6.62
C LYS A 168 -24.26 -25.42 -7.90
N ALA A 169 -25.00 -25.26 -9.00
CA ALA A 169 -24.46 -24.70 -10.24
C ALA A 169 -24.08 -23.21 -10.08
N GLU A 170 -24.93 -22.41 -9.44
CA GLU A 170 -24.69 -20.99 -9.20
C GLU A 170 -23.52 -20.76 -8.23
N GLU A 171 -23.41 -21.57 -7.17
CA GLU A 171 -22.30 -21.54 -6.23
C GLU A 171 -20.97 -21.88 -6.91
N LYS A 172 -20.97 -22.87 -7.81
CA LYS A 172 -19.79 -23.25 -8.61
C LYS A 172 -19.38 -22.15 -9.59
N GLN A 173 -20.34 -21.40 -10.13
CA GLN A 173 -20.09 -20.27 -11.01
C GLN A 173 -19.51 -19.07 -10.25
N LYS A 174 -20.06 -18.73 -9.08
CA LYS A 174 -19.51 -17.69 -8.18
C LYS A 174 -18.09 -18.03 -7.71
N ALA A 175 -17.82 -19.29 -7.37
CA ALA A 175 -16.48 -19.74 -7.02
C ALA A 175 -15.48 -19.61 -8.18
N LYS A 176 -15.92 -19.83 -9.41
CA LYS A 176 -15.08 -19.65 -10.61
C LYS A 176 -14.78 -18.18 -10.88
N GLU A 177 -15.78 -17.30 -10.78
CA GLU A 177 -15.60 -15.85 -10.91
C GLU A 177 -14.69 -15.26 -9.83
N GLN A 178 -14.83 -15.70 -8.58
CA GLN A 178 -13.94 -15.29 -7.49
C GLN A 178 -12.49 -15.69 -7.75
N LYS A 179 -12.27 -16.92 -8.24
CA LYS A 179 -10.92 -17.40 -8.57
C LYS A 179 -10.29 -16.63 -9.73
N GLU A 180 -11.08 -16.30 -10.75
CA GLU A 180 -10.61 -15.51 -11.89
C GLU A 180 -10.29 -14.06 -11.50
N ALA A 181 -11.07 -13.46 -10.59
CA ALA A 181 -10.77 -12.15 -10.02
C ALA A 181 -9.50 -12.18 -9.15
N GLU A 182 -9.32 -13.22 -8.33
CA GLU A 182 -8.11 -13.41 -7.51
C GLU A 182 -6.85 -13.58 -8.39
N ASP A 183 -6.95 -14.36 -9.46
CA ASP A 183 -5.85 -14.55 -10.41
C ASP A 183 -5.49 -13.25 -11.15
N LYS A 184 -6.48 -12.40 -11.48
CA LYS A 184 -6.24 -11.05 -12.04
C LYS A 184 -5.52 -10.14 -11.05
N LEU A 185 -5.95 -10.10 -9.79
CA LEU A 185 -5.28 -9.31 -8.74
C LEU A 185 -3.84 -9.76 -8.51
N LYS A 186 -3.59 -11.07 -8.44
CA LYS A 186 -2.23 -11.62 -8.33
C LYS A 186 -1.36 -11.26 -9.53
N ALA A 187 -1.92 -11.25 -10.74
CA ALA A 187 -1.20 -10.84 -11.95
C ALA A 187 -0.86 -9.34 -11.94
N GLU A 188 -1.76 -8.49 -11.44
CA GLU A 188 -1.54 -7.05 -11.29
C GLU A 188 -0.50 -6.73 -10.21
N GLU A 189 -0.58 -7.40 -9.06
CA GLU A 189 0.41 -7.29 -7.98
C GLU A 189 1.81 -7.71 -8.46
N LYS A 190 1.90 -8.81 -9.22
CA LYS A 190 3.16 -9.26 -9.80
C LYS A 190 3.74 -8.25 -10.80
N LYS A 191 2.91 -7.60 -11.61
CA LYS A 191 3.35 -6.53 -12.52
C LYS A 191 3.88 -5.32 -11.76
N LEU A 192 3.18 -4.88 -10.71
CA LEU A 192 3.60 -3.76 -9.88
C LEU A 192 4.94 -4.05 -9.16
N ALA A 193 5.10 -5.27 -8.64
CA ALA A 193 6.36 -5.70 -8.01
C ALA A 193 7.52 -5.74 -9.01
N GLU A 194 7.28 -6.20 -10.25
CA GLU A 194 8.30 -6.21 -11.30
C GLU A 194 8.69 -4.79 -11.73
N GLU A 195 7.72 -3.87 -11.82
CA GLU A 195 7.95 -2.46 -12.12
C GLU A 195 8.75 -1.76 -11.01
N GLN A 196 8.41 -2.01 -9.74
CA GLN A 196 9.18 -1.52 -8.58
C GLN A 196 10.61 -2.03 -8.61
N LYS A 197 10.82 -3.33 -8.90
CA LYS A 197 12.17 -3.92 -9.00
C LYS A 197 12.99 -3.27 -10.11
N LYS A 198 12.38 -3.04 -11.29
CA LYS A 198 13.02 -2.32 -12.40
C LYS A 198 13.36 -0.87 -12.03
N ALA A 199 12.49 -0.17 -11.30
CA ALA A 199 12.77 1.18 -10.82
C ALA A 199 13.93 1.21 -9.80
N GLU A 200 13.97 0.25 -8.87
CA GLU A 200 15.06 0.12 -7.91
C GLU A 200 16.41 -0.17 -8.59
N GLU A 201 16.41 -1.04 -9.60
CA GLU A 201 17.61 -1.35 -10.40
C GLU A 201 18.13 -0.11 -11.14
N LYS A 202 17.24 0.64 -11.81
CA LYS A 202 17.60 1.93 -12.46
C LYS A 202 18.14 2.95 -11.46
N GLN A 203 17.53 3.06 -10.28
CA GLN A 203 18.02 3.94 -9.22
C GLN A 203 19.43 3.54 -8.77
N LYS A 204 19.69 2.23 -8.58
CA LYS A 204 21.02 1.72 -8.19
C LYS A 204 22.07 1.98 -9.26
N GLU A 205 21.76 1.70 -10.53
CA GLU A 205 22.63 1.99 -11.66
C GLU A 205 22.96 3.49 -11.74
N PHE A 206 21.94 4.34 -11.67
CA PHE A 206 22.11 5.79 -11.67
C PHE A 206 23.00 6.26 -10.52
N THR A 207 22.72 5.81 -9.30
CA THR A 207 23.46 6.17 -8.09
C THR A 207 24.93 5.76 -8.21
N SER A 208 25.21 4.55 -8.70
CA SER A 208 26.58 4.04 -8.88
C SER A 208 27.35 4.85 -9.92
N TYR A 209 26.72 5.18 -11.05
CA TYR A 209 27.35 6.00 -12.08
C TYR A 209 27.59 7.44 -11.59
N ALA A 210 26.57 8.06 -10.99
CA ALA A 210 26.62 9.43 -10.50
C ALA A 210 27.64 9.64 -9.38
N GLN A 211 27.96 8.63 -8.57
CA GLN A 211 29.05 8.72 -7.58
C GLN A 211 30.44 8.93 -8.21
N ASN A 212 30.62 8.57 -9.48
CA ASN A 212 31.90 8.63 -10.18
C ASN A 212 32.03 9.87 -11.09
N ILE A 213 31.08 10.81 -11.02
CA ILE A 213 31.14 12.07 -11.77
C ILE A 213 32.09 13.07 -11.10
N ARG A 214 32.45 14.16 -11.79
CA ARG A 214 33.17 15.28 -11.16
C ARG A 214 32.34 15.81 -9.99
N GLY A 215 32.94 15.87 -8.81
CA GLY A 215 32.28 16.26 -7.57
C GLY A 215 31.48 15.15 -6.88
N GLY A 216 31.44 13.93 -7.45
CA GLY A 216 30.64 12.80 -6.96
C GLY A 216 30.89 12.46 -5.48
N ASN A 217 32.12 12.64 -5.00
CA ASN A 217 32.47 12.45 -3.60
C ASN A 217 31.72 13.39 -2.64
N PHE A 218 31.28 14.56 -3.11
CA PHE A 218 30.62 15.60 -2.31
C PHE A 218 29.10 15.61 -2.47
N ILE A 219 28.54 14.63 -3.18
CA ILE A 219 27.09 14.45 -3.30
C ILE A 219 26.52 14.06 -1.93
N LYS A 220 25.45 14.76 -1.54
CA LYS A 220 24.65 14.54 -0.33
C LYS A 220 23.49 13.59 -0.58
N ASP A 221 22.78 13.79 -1.69
CA ASP A 221 21.60 13.00 -2.04
C ASP A 221 21.41 12.90 -3.56
N MET A 222 20.80 11.79 -4.01
CA MET A 222 20.50 11.50 -5.41
C MET A 222 19.13 10.86 -5.54
N LYS A 223 18.29 11.40 -6.42
CA LYS A 223 16.94 10.89 -6.67
C LYS A 223 16.70 10.73 -8.16
N LEU A 224 15.97 9.68 -8.52
CA LEU A 224 15.44 9.46 -9.86
C LEU A 224 13.91 9.43 -9.77
N ASN A 225 13.25 10.47 -10.27
CA ASN A 225 11.80 10.60 -10.24
C ASN A 225 11.29 10.88 -11.65
N ASN A 226 10.38 10.08 -12.17
CA ASN A 226 9.68 10.37 -13.43
C ASN A 226 10.58 10.78 -14.60
N LYS A 227 11.69 10.06 -14.83
CA LYS A 227 12.69 10.38 -15.86
C LYS A 227 13.47 11.68 -15.61
N GLU A 228 13.49 12.19 -14.38
CA GLU A 228 14.32 13.30 -13.96
C GLU A 228 15.29 12.82 -12.89
N ALA A 229 16.55 13.23 -13.01
CA ALA A 229 17.55 13.02 -11.99
C ALA A 229 17.73 14.29 -11.17
N GLU A 230 17.86 14.16 -9.85
CA GLU A 230 18.16 15.26 -8.94
C GLU A 230 19.38 14.89 -8.10
N ILE A 231 20.40 15.74 -8.13
CA ILE A 231 21.64 15.59 -7.37
C ILE A 231 21.82 16.82 -6.49
N THR A 232 21.93 16.62 -5.18
CA THR A 232 22.24 17.70 -4.24
C THR A 232 23.60 17.45 -3.63
N PHE A 233 24.42 18.50 -3.57
CA PHE A 233 25.73 18.46 -2.94
C PHE A 233 25.65 18.94 -1.49
N HIS A 234 26.62 18.55 -0.68
CA HIS A 234 26.73 19.09 0.69
C HIS A 234 26.96 20.61 0.66
N ASP A 235 26.31 21.31 1.57
CA ASP A 235 26.37 22.77 1.72
C ASP A 235 27.63 23.27 2.44
N SER A 236 28.32 22.37 3.14
CA SER A 236 29.43 22.69 4.03
C SER A 236 30.29 21.45 4.26
N PHE A 237 31.54 21.68 4.65
CA PHE A 237 32.43 20.61 5.08
C PHE A 237 31.86 19.84 6.29
N ALA A 238 31.21 20.54 7.22
CA ALA A 238 30.54 19.92 8.36
C ALA A 238 29.45 18.94 7.93
N SER A 239 28.59 19.33 6.98
CA SER A 239 27.57 18.45 6.40
C SER A 239 28.20 17.23 5.74
N TYR A 240 29.24 17.44 4.94
CA TYR A 240 29.99 16.36 4.28
C TYR A 240 30.61 15.38 5.29
N LYS A 241 31.31 15.89 6.31
CA LYS A 241 32.01 15.07 7.32
C LYS A 241 31.04 14.29 8.19
N SER A 242 29.85 14.84 8.49
CA SER A 242 28.80 14.12 9.22
C SER A 242 28.27 12.89 8.46
N ALA A 243 28.25 12.95 7.13
CA ALA A 243 27.81 11.84 6.28
C ALA A 243 28.95 10.84 5.99
N LYS A 244 30.20 11.30 5.97
CA LYS A 244 31.41 10.50 5.72
C LYS A 244 32.42 10.67 6.85
N ALA A 245 32.07 10.16 8.03
CA ALA A 245 32.88 10.27 9.24
C ALA A 245 34.32 9.77 9.03
N ASP A 246 34.49 8.67 8.30
CA ASP A 246 35.80 8.03 8.06
C ASP A 246 36.57 8.60 6.86
N GLY A 247 36.07 9.66 6.21
CA GLY A 247 36.70 10.22 5.01
C GLY A 247 37.99 10.99 5.28
N ASN A 248 39.03 10.77 4.45
CA ASN A 248 40.33 11.45 4.51
C ASN A 248 40.33 12.89 3.94
N VAL A 249 39.18 13.39 3.47
CA VAL A 249 39.08 14.74 2.92
C VAL A 249 39.07 15.74 4.07
N THR A 250 40.04 16.66 4.07
CA THR A 250 40.12 17.77 5.04
C THR A 250 39.22 18.93 4.61
N GLU A 251 39.01 19.90 5.50
CA GLU A 251 38.21 21.09 5.19
C GLU A 251 38.86 21.92 4.06
N GLU A 252 40.18 22.03 4.06
CA GLU A 252 40.96 22.73 3.05
C GLU A 252 40.78 22.07 1.68
N LEU A 253 40.88 20.74 1.60
CA LEU A 253 40.67 20.00 0.36
C LEU A 253 39.24 20.11 -0.15
N TYR A 254 38.26 20.08 0.76
CA TYR A 254 36.85 20.29 0.41
C TYR A 254 36.64 21.67 -0.21
N LYS A 255 37.13 22.73 0.45
CA LYS A 255 37.02 24.10 -0.06
C LYS A 255 37.78 24.24 -1.37
N GLN A 256 39.02 23.78 -1.44
CA GLN A 256 39.90 23.88 -2.62
C GLN A 256 39.26 23.28 -3.87
N TYR A 257 38.51 22.18 -3.73
CA TYR A 257 37.84 21.53 -4.84
C TYR A 257 36.88 22.46 -5.61
N PHE A 258 36.14 23.29 -4.88
CA PHE A 258 35.14 24.22 -5.44
C PHE A 258 35.59 25.69 -5.43
N SER A 259 36.76 26.00 -4.84
CA SER A 259 37.28 27.37 -4.68
C SER A 259 37.45 28.13 -6.00
N THR A 260 37.62 27.41 -7.11
CA THR A 260 37.70 28.03 -8.42
C THR A 260 36.32 28.02 -9.06
N GLY A 261 35.82 29.19 -9.46
CA GLY A 261 34.61 29.28 -10.28
C GLY A 261 34.70 28.40 -11.54
N ASP A 262 35.91 28.21 -12.06
CA ASP A 262 36.21 27.30 -13.16
C ASP A 262 35.88 25.83 -12.88
N ALA A 263 36.12 25.33 -11.65
CA ALA A 263 35.77 23.96 -11.27
C ALA A 263 34.25 23.76 -11.17
N ILE A 264 33.55 24.72 -10.56
CA ILE A 264 32.08 24.71 -10.48
C ILE A 264 31.48 24.79 -11.89
N GLU A 265 31.94 25.73 -12.72
CA GLU A 265 31.52 25.85 -14.11
C GLU A 265 31.70 24.53 -14.85
N LYS A 266 32.90 23.94 -14.79
CA LYS A 266 33.19 22.68 -15.47
C LYS A 266 32.24 21.59 -15.02
N MET A 267 32.01 21.45 -13.71
CA MET A 267 31.10 20.46 -13.17
C MET A 267 29.65 20.64 -13.65
N PHE A 268 29.13 21.87 -13.59
CA PHE A 268 27.76 22.19 -13.97
C PHE A 268 27.52 22.16 -15.50
N VAL A 269 28.57 22.29 -16.31
CA VAL A 269 28.46 22.07 -17.76
C VAL A 269 28.64 20.58 -18.12
N SER A 270 29.63 19.89 -17.54
CA SER A 270 29.98 18.53 -17.96
C SER A 270 29.02 17.47 -17.44
N GLU A 271 28.71 17.47 -16.14
CA GLU A 271 28.04 16.34 -15.51
C GLU A 271 26.55 16.19 -15.86
N PRO A 272 25.71 17.25 -15.89
CA PRO A 272 24.31 17.06 -16.26
C PRO A 272 24.16 16.63 -17.72
N ALA A 273 24.99 17.15 -18.63
CA ALA A 273 25.03 16.68 -20.01
C ALA A 273 25.54 15.23 -20.13
N ARG A 274 26.56 14.86 -19.34
CA ARG A 274 27.08 13.48 -19.28
C ARG A 274 26.03 12.49 -18.78
N LEU A 275 25.21 12.88 -17.80
CA LEU A 275 24.13 12.06 -17.27
C LEU A 275 23.00 11.91 -18.30
N LEU A 276 22.60 12.99 -18.99
CA LEU A 276 21.64 12.90 -20.09
C LEU A 276 22.16 12.02 -21.24
N ARG A 277 23.46 12.05 -21.55
CA ARG A 277 24.05 11.13 -22.53
C ARG A 277 23.99 9.67 -22.07
N GLN A 278 24.37 9.40 -20.82
CA GLN A 278 24.49 8.04 -20.29
C GLN A 278 23.12 7.37 -20.10
N PHE A 279 22.12 8.13 -19.66
CA PHE A 279 20.79 7.63 -19.34
C PHE A 279 19.78 8.19 -20.35
N PRO A 280 19.54 7.51 -21.49
CA PRO A 280 18.65 8.01 -22.55
C PRO A 280 17.20 8.16 -22.08
N ASP A 281 16.79 7.40 -21.07
CA ASP A 281 15.47 7.51 -20.44
C ASP A 281 15.26 8.83 -19.69
N LEU A 282 16.34 9.55 -19.33
CA LEU A 282 16.23 10.84 -18.64
C LEU A 282 15.79 11.96 -19.58
N ASN A 283 14.84 12.78 -19.12
CA ASN A 283 14.45 14.01 -19.76
C ASN A 283 15.21 15.22 -19.21
N ALA A 284 15.51 15.22 -17.90
CA ALA A 284 16.18 16.35 -17.26
C ALA A 284 17.11 15.91 -16.12
N VAL A 285 18.11 16.75 -15.85
CA VAL A 285 19.02 16.60 -14.71
C VAL A 285 19.06 17.90 -13.93
N LYS A 286 18.71 17.81 -12.65
CA LYS A 286 18.79 18.89 -11.67
C LYS A 286 20.03 18.71 -10.81
N MET A 287 20.82 19.76 -10.66
CA MET A 287 21.93 19.78 -9.72
C MET A 287 21.92 21.05 -8.89
N THR A 288 22.13 20.90 -7.57
CA THR A 288 22.17 22.01 -6.62
C THR A 288 23.44 21.93 -5.76
N LEU A 289 24.28 22.96 -5.85
CA LEU A 289 25.49 23.12 -5.05
C LEU A 289 25.42 24.44 -4.26
N PRO A 290 25.23 24.40 -2.94
CA PRO A 290 25.53 25.52 -2.07
C PRO A 290 27.04 25.57 -1.82
N PHE A 291 27.69 26.72 -2.09
CA PHE A 291 29.11 26.90 -1.84
C PHE A 291 29.44 28.38 -1.59
N GLU A 292 30.12 28.67 -0.47
CA GLU A 292 30.58 30.01 -0.07
C GLU A 292 29.49 31.11 -0.15
N GLY A 293 28.31 30.82 0.39
CA GLY A 293 27.19 31.77 0.45
C GLY A 293 26.43 31.94 -0.87
N LYS A 294 26.80 31.21 -1.93
CA LYS A 294 26.05 31.15 -3.19
C LYS A 294 25.38 29.81 -3.37
N ILE A 295 24.28 29.78 -4.11
CA ILE A 295 23.62 28.53 -4.50
C ILE A 295 23.61 28.43 -6.03
N TYR A 296 24.34 27.45 -6.55
CA TYR A 296 24.39 27.12 -7.96
C TYR A 296 23.33 26.07 -8.27
N ASN A 297 22.40 26.40 -9.16
CA ASN A 297 21.31 25.52 -9.55
C ASN A 297 21.29 25.36 -11.07
N ILE A 298 21.15 24.13 -11.54
CA ILE A 298 20.85 23.83 -12.94
C ILE A 298 19.66 22.88 -12.99
N ASN A 299 18.77 23.11 -13.95
CA ASN A 299 17.73 22.19 -14.36
C ASN A 299 17.85 21.99 -15.87
N LEU A 300 18.74 21.08 -16.28
CA LEU A 300 19.08 20.90 -17.68
C LEU A 300 18.12 19.89 -18.32
N ASP A 301 17.20 20.39 -19.13
CA ASP A 301 16.33 19.58 -19.98
C ASP A 301 17.03 19.15 -21.28
N ARG A 302 16.82 17.90 -21.69
CA ARG A 302 17.42 17.29 -22.89
C ARG A 302 17.05 18.04 -24.15
N LYS A 303 15.78 18.43 -24.33
CA LYS A 303 15.35 19.11 -25.55
C LYS A 303 16.04 20.46 -25.67
N SER A 304 16.11 21.18 -24.56
CA SER A 304 16.78 22.48 -24.45
C SER A 304 18.28 22.36 -24.70
N LEU A 305 18.94 21.35 -24.14
CA LEU A 305 20.34 21.03 -24.40
C LEU A 305 20.58 20.72 -25.88
N ASN A 306 19.84 19.76 -26.45
CA ASN A 306 20.01 19.35 -27.85
C ASN A 306 19.75 20.52 -28.81
N SER A 307 18.77 21.38 -28.51
CA SER A 307 18.48 22.59 -29.28
C SER A 307 19.64 23.60 -29.21
N HIS A 308 20.26 23.76 -28.05
CA HIS A 308 21.43 24.63 -27.90
C HIS A 308 22.68 24.08 -28.61
N LEU A 309 22.87 22.76 -28.57
CA LEU A 309 24.03 22.10 -29.19
C LEU A 309 23.90 21.96 -30.71
N GLY A 310 22.68 21.90 -31.24
CA GLY A 310 22.40 21.59 -32.65
C GLY A 310 22.57 20.10 -33.01
N PHE A 311 22.70 19.22 -32.02
CA PHE A 311 22.79 17.78 -32.18
C PHE A 311 22.28 17.08 -30.91
N LYS A 312 22.00 15.78 -31.01
CA LYS A 312 21.55 14.97 -29.87
C LYS A 312 22.73 14.56 -29.00
N ILE A 313 22.68 14.87 -27.71
CA ILE A 313 23.75 14.51 -26.78
C ILE A 313 23.84 12.99 -26.61
N GLU A 314 22.71 12.29 -26.64
CA GLU A 314 22.61 10.83 -26.53
C GLU A 314 23.28 10.05 -27.67
N ASP A 315 23.49 10.70 -28.83
CA ASP A 315 24.17 10.06 -29.97
C ASP A 315 25.69 10.03 -29.76
N LEU A 316 26.23 10.76 -28.78
CA LEU A 316 27.67 10.85 -28.53
C LEU A 316 28.19 9.67 -27.72
N LYS A 317 29.32 9.12 -28.17
CA LYS A 317 30.01 7.97 -27.60
C LYS A 317 31.42 8.33 -27.14
N VAL A 318 31.92 7.59 -26.16
CA VAL A 318 33.29 7.78 -25.67
C VAL A 318 34.27 7.04 -26.59
N GLU A 319 33.86 5.89 -27.10
CA GLU A 319 34.64 4.94 -27.90
C GLU A 319 35.07 5.54 -29.24
N ASP A 320 34.18 6.27 -29.90
CA ASP A 320 34.45 6.96 -31.17
C ASP A 320 34.97 8.41 -30.99
N LYS A 321 35.20 8.82 -29.74
CA LYS A 321 35.65 10.16 -29.33
C LYS A 321 34.67 11.29 -29.67
N SER A 322 33.44 10.99 -30.11
CA SER A 322 32.46 12.03 -30.45
C SER A 322 32.02 12.83 -29.22
N TRP A 323 31.90 12.21 -28.04
CA TRP A 323 31.68 12.92 -26.77
C TRP A 323 32.76 13.97 -26.52
N VAL A 324 34.02 13.56 -26.69
CA VAL A 324 35.18 14.42 -26.42
C VAL A 324 35.22 15.57 -27.41
N LYS A 325 35.20 15.26 -28.70
CA LYS A 325 35.38 16.23 -29.78
C LYS A 325 34.20 17.19 -29.96
N LYS A 326 32.96 16.72 -29.78
CA LYS A 326 31.76 17.52 -30.06
C LYS A 326 31.23 18.24 -28.82
N PHE A 327 31.42 17.69 -27.61
CA PHE A 327 30.88 18.28 -26.39
C PHE A 327 31.96 18.68 -25.37
N ASN A 328 32.79 17.74 -24.92
CA ASN A 328 33.70 17.99 -23.81
C ASN A 328 34.73 19.10 -24.11
N ASP A 329 35.47 19.00 -25.21
CA ASP A 329 36.50 19.99 -25.51
C ASP A 329 35.88 21.36 -25.84
N PRO A 330 34.81 21.45 -26.68
CA PRO A 330 34.24 22.73 -27.03
C PRO A 330 33.42 23.40 -25.92
N TYR A 331 32.80 22.67 -25.00
CA TYR A 331 31.89 23.25 -24.00
C TYR A 331 32.41 23.16 -22.56
N VAL A 332 33.31 22.23 -22.24
CA VAL A 332 33.88 22.10 -20.88
C VAL A 332 35.26 22.73 -20.79
N TYR A 333 36.14 22.48 -21.76
CA TYR A 333 37.54 22.95 -21.70
C TYR A 333 37.77 24.29 -22.39
N ASN A 334 36.93 24.67 -23.36
CA ASN A 334 36.91 26.04 -23.87
C ASN A 334 36.25 27.00 -22.87
N LYS A 335 37.03 27.92 -22.30
CA LYS A 335 36.56 28.85 -21.25
C LYS A 335 35.40 29.74 -21.68
N ALA A 336 35.42 30.26 -22.91
CA ALA A 336 34.39 31.17 -23.40
C ALA A 336 33.04 30.46 -23.58
N LYS A 337 33.06 29.34 -24.30
CA LYS A 337 31.86 28.52 -24.53
C LYS A 337 31.31 27.91 -23.24
N ARG A 338 32.19 27.48 -22.33
CA ARG A 338 31.76 26.99 -21.02
C ARG A 338 31.03 28.08 -20.24
N LYS A 339 31.57 29.30 -20.22
CA LYS A 339 30.94 30.43 -19.54
C LYS A 339 29.59 30.78 -20.16
N GLU A 340 29.50 30.79 -21.49
CA GLU A 340 28.22 31.00 -22.20
C GLU A 340 27.17 29.95 -21.81
N PHE A 341 27.53 28.67 -21.87
CA PHE A 341 26.65 27.58 -21.45
C PHE A 341 26.24 27.74 -19.99
N PHE A 342 27.22 27.98 -19.10
CA PHE A 342 26.99 28.11 -17.66
C PHE A 342 26.02 29.27 -17.37
N THR A 343 26.26 30.45 -17.94
CA THR A 343 25.35 31.60 -17.77
C THR A 343 23.96 31.35 -18.34
N LYS A 344 23.83 30.53 -19.39
CA LYS A 344 22.55 30.21 -19.99
C LYS A 344 21.70 29.25 -19.15
N PHE A 345 22.31 28.23 -18.56
CA PHE A 345 21.59 27.14 -17.90
C PHE A 345 21.70 27.11 -16.38
N VAL A 346 22.69 27.80 -15.81
CA VAL A 346 22.93 27.81 -14.36
C VAL A 346 22.44 29.12 -13.76
N VAL A 347 21.60 28.99 -12.75
CA VAL A 347 21.16 30.10 -11.90
C VAL A 347 22.04 30.13 -10.66
N VAL A 348 22.64 31.29 -10.39
CA VAL A 348 23.43 31.54 -9.17
C VAL A 348 22.64 32.52 -8.30
N GLN A 349 22.30 32.09 -7.09
CA GLN A 349 21.59 32.87 -6.09
C GLN A 349 22.52 33.30 -4.96
#